data_AF-A0A0F8ZX12-F1
#
_entry.id   AF-A0A0F8ZX12-F1
#
_cell.length_a   1.000
_cell.length_b   1.000
_cell.length_c   1.000
_cell.angle_alpha   90.00
_cell.angle_beta   90.00
_cell.angle_gamma   90.00
#
_symmetry.space_group_name_H-M   'P 1'
#
loop_
_entity.id
_entity.type
_entity.pdbx_description
1 polymer ?
#
loop_
_entity_poly.entity_id
_entity_poly.type
_entity_poly.pdbx_seq_one_letter_code
_entity_poly.pdbx_strand_id
1 'polypeptide(L)'
;MSKLAALQGKSGVYQIGEIELEIKPLNLDDMDLFSMDKNASTKEQTESSLKLIDKVLTDSVPDSTPEERKGVALEYMEPLMKAIMEVNRLKDPKGSAMDAIKARQTQSQNKGQ
;
A
#
# COMPACT_ATOMS: atom_id res chain seq x y z
N MET A 1 25.79 -3.01 1.88
CA MET A 1 24.42 -2.60 1.50
C MET A 1 24.46 -1.18 0.96
N SER A 2 23.80 -0.91 -0.18
CA SER A 2 23.82 0.40 -0.84
C SER A 2 23.01 1.44 -0.06
N LYS A 3 23.50 2.68 0.03
CA LYS A 3 22.77 3.81 0.65
C LYS A 3 21.44 4.10 -0.06
N LEU A 4 21.34 3.78 -1.35
CA LEU A 4 20.12 3.92 -2.14
C LEU A 4 19.06 2.86 -1.80
N ALA A 5 19.48 1.67 -1.34
CA ALA A 5 18.56 0.63 -0.88
C ALA A 5 17.82 1.03 0.41
N ALA A 6 18.31 2.04 1.15
CA ALA A 6 17.59 2.59 2.30
C ALA A 6 16.44 3.54 1.90
N LEU A 7 16.46 4.03 0.66
CA LEU A 7 15.46 4.94 0.09
C LEU A 7 14.38 4.20 -0.70
N GLN A 8 14.66 2.99 -1.19
CA GLN A 8 13.65 2.10 -1.74
C GLN A 8 12.70 1.63 -0.63
N GLY A 9 11.41 1.45 -0.95
CA GLY A 9 10.46 0.78 -0.06
C GLY A 9 11.06 -0.56 0.40
N LYS A 10 10.84 -0.93 1.65
CA LYS A 10 11.32 -2.22 2.16
C LYS A 10 10.18 -3.20 2.06
N SER A 11 10.43 -4.43 1.60
CA SER A 11 9.44 -5.48 1.71
C SER A 11 8.98 -5.61 3.16
N GLY A 12 7.69 -5.86 3.33
CA GLY A 12 7.07 -6.00 4.65
C GLY A 12 6.20 -7.25 4.67
N VAL A 13 6.13 -7.89 5.83
CA VAL A 13 5.23 -9.03 6.04
C VAL A 13 3.90 -8.50 6.58
N TYR A 14 2.82 -8.83 5.89
CA TYR A 14 1.47 -8.38 6.21
C TYR A 14 0.55 -9.58 6.39
N GLN A 15 -0.35 -9.50 7.37
CA GLN A 15 -1.40 -10.49 7.54
C GLN A 15 -2.52 -10.23 6.53
N ILE A 16 -2.72 -11.15 5.59
CA ILE A 16 -3.77 -11.11 4.58
C ILE A 16 -4.67 -12.32 4.81
N GLY A 17 -5.88 -12.09 5.35
CA GLY A 17 -6.74 -13.16 5.81
C GLY A 17 -6.09 -13.95 6.96
N GLU A 18 -5.91 -15.25 6.75
CA GLU A 18 -5.33 -16.17 7.74
C GLU A 18 -3.82 -16.43 7.53
N ILE A 19 -3.20 -15.83 6.51
CA ILE A 19 -1.78 -16.06 6.18
C ILE A 19 -0.93 -14.80 6.34
N GLU A 20 0.37 -15.00 6.59
CA GLU A 20 1.38 -13.95 6.51
C GLU A 20 1.98 -13.92 5.11
N LEU A 21 1.97 -12.75 4.48
CA LEU A 21 2.41 -12.55 3.11
C LEU A 21 3.49 -11.47 3.06
N GLU A 22 4.66 -11.79 2.50
CA GLU A 22 5.70 -10.79 2.24
C GLU A 22 5.32 -10.00 0.98
N ILE A 23 5.03 -8.71 1.16
CA ILE A 23 4.72 -7.78 0.08
C ILE A 23 5.97 -7.02 -0.31
N LYS A 24 6.35 -7.10 -1.58
CA LYS A 24 7.47 -6.35 -2.16
C LYS A 24 7.04 -4.94 -2.60
N PRO A 25 7.95 -3.95 -2.53
CA PRO A 25 7.69 -2.61 -3.07
C PRO A 25 7.53 -2.67 -4.59
N LEU A 26 6.81 -1.68 -5.13
CA LEU A 26 6.67 -1.50 -6.57
C LEU A 26 8.02 -1.09 -7.16
N ASN A 27 8.30 -1.59 -8.35
CA ASN A 27 9.42 -1.09 -9.14
C ASN A 27 9.05 0.27 -9.74
N LEU A 28 10.07 1.06 -10.09
CA LEU A 28 9.85 2.35 -10.75
C LEU A 28 9.06 2.21 -12.06
N ASP A 29 9.25 1.09 -12.77
CA ASP A 29 8.55 0.78 -14.01
C ASP A 29 7.04 0.52 -13.80
N ASP A 30 6.64 0.17 -12.57
CA ASP A 30 5.26 -0.16 -12.20
C ASP A 30 4.53 1.02 -11.50
N MET A 31 5.21 2.14 -11.27
CA MET A 31 4.63 3.32 -10.63
C MET A 31 3.52 3.97 -11.47
N ASP A 32 3.55 3.79 -12.79
CA ASP A 32 2.50 4.29 -13.69
C ASP A 32 1.16 3.58 -13.43
N LEU A 33 1.18 2.30 -13.04
CA LEU A 33 -0.01 1.53 -12.66
C LEU A 33 -0.64 2.04 -11.35
N PHE A 34 0.14 2.76 -10.55
CA PHE A 34 -0.31 3.35 -9.28
C PHE A 34 -1.01 4.71 -9.46
N SER A 35 -0.99 5.30 -10.67
CA SER A 35 -1.66 6.57 -10.93
C SER A 35 -3.19 6.41 -10.88
N MET A 36 -3.76 6.52 -9.69
CA MET A 36 -5.20 6.65 -9.50
C MET A 36 -5.66 7.98 -10.10
N ASP A 37 -6.19 7.95 -11.32
CA ASP A 37 -6.90 9.08 -11.87
C ASP A 37 -8.14 9.34 -11.01
N LYS A 38 -8.11 10.46 -10.27
CA LYS A 38 -9.19 10.86 -9.37
C LYS A 38 -10.50 11.16 -10.11
N ASN A 39 -10.46 11.29 -11.43
CA ASN A 39 -11.61 11.50 -12.29
C ASN A 39 -12.12 10.22 -12.97
N ALA A 40 -11.43 9.08 -12.79
CA ALA A 40 -11.84 7.81 -13.38
C ALA A 40 -13.11 7.28 -12.70
N SER A 41 -13.93 6.56 -13.48
CA SER A 41 -15.11 5.88 -12.96
C SER A 41 -14.73 4.85 -11.89
N THR A 42 -15.63 4.57 -10.94
CA THR A 42 -15.42 3.54 -9.91
C THR A 42 -14.99 2.20 -10.50
N LYS A 43 -15.50 1.84 -11.69
CA LYS A 43 -15.11 0.60 -12.38
C LYS A 43 -13.64 0.63 -12.84
N GLU A 44 -13.20 1.76 -13.40
CA GLU A 44 -11.82 1.93 -13.89
C GLU A 44 -10.83 1.98 -12.71
N GLN A 45 -11.22 2.56 -11.59
CA GLN A 45 -10.42 2.57 -10.36
C GLN A 45 -10.25 1.16 -9.79
N THR A 46 -11.32 0.35 -9.78
CA THR A 46 -11.25 -1.05 -9.35
C THR A 46 -10.37 -1.88 -10.29
N GLU A 47 -10.54 -1.75 -11.60
CA GLU A 47 -9.70 -2.47 -12.57
C GLU A 47 -8.22 -2.10 -12.45
N SER A 48 -7.90 -0.83 -12.21
CA SER A 48 -6.53 -0.38 -12.00
C SER A 48 -5.94 -0.93 -10.70
N SER A 49 -6.73 -0.94 -9.62
CA SER A 49 -6.33 -1.51 -8.33
C SER A 49 -6.07 -3.02 -8.43
N LEU A 50 -6.92 -3.76 -9.14
CA LEU A 50 -6.73 -5.20 -9.37
C LEU A 50 -5.48 -5.50 -10.19
N LYS A 51 -5.20 -4.70 -11.23
CA LYS A 51 -3.95 -4.84 -12.02
C LYS A 51 -2.71 -4.58 -11.16
N LEU A 52 -2.78 -3.57 -10.30
CA LEU A 52 -1.69 -3.24 -9.38
C LEU A 52 -1.44 -4.39 -8.40
N ILE A 53 -2.51 -4.91 -7.77
CA ILE A 53 -2.41 -6.04 -6.85
C ILE A 53 -1.85 -7.28 -7.54
N ASP A 54 -2.36 -7.65 -8.72
CA ASP A 54 -1.87 -8.82 -9.47
C ASP A 54 -0.38 -8.70 -9.79
N LYS A 55 0.08 -7.50 -10.16
CA LYS A 55 1.50 -7.24 -10.41
C LYS A 55 2.34 -7.41 -9.14
N VAL A 56 1.92 -6.84 -8.01
CA VAL A 56 2.62 -7.00 -6.73
C VAL A 56 2.66 -8.45 -6.28
N LEU A 57 1.53 -9.17 -6.41
CA LEU A 57 1.45 -10.59 -6.06
C LEU A 57 2.32 -11.45 -6.99
N THR A 58 2.45 -11.11 -8.27
CA THR A 58 3.36 -11.80 -9.19
C THR A 58 4.81 -11.67 -8.73
N ASP A 59 5.21 -10.48 -8.28
CA ASP A 59 6.58 -10.24 -7.83
C ASP A 59 6.84 -10.81 -6.42
N SER A 60 5.81 -10.82 -5.58
CA SER A 60 5.88 -11.26 -4.18
C SER A 60 5.73 -12.78 -4.01
N VAL A 61 4.88 -13.42 -4.83
CA VAL A 61 4.56 -14.86 -4.80
C VAL A 61 4.69 -15.45 -6.22
N PRO A 62 5.92 -15.63 -6.72
CA PRO A 62 6.17 -16.07 -8.10
C PRO A 62 5.69 -17.50 -8.39
N ASP A 63 5.45 -18.28 -7.33
CA ASP A 63 4.92 -19.65 -7.35
C ASP A 63 3.39 -19.72 -7.50
N SER A 64 2.69 -18.60 -7.34
CA SER A 64 1.23 -18.54 -7.51
C SER A 64 0.80 -18.62 -8.98
N THR A 65 -0.37 -19.20 -9.23
CA THR A 65 -0.99 -19.16 -10.56
C THR A 65 -1.74 -17.84 -10.80
N PRO A 66 -1.94 -17.43 -12.07
CA PRO A 66 -2.71 -16.23 -12.38
C PRO A 66 -4.17 -16.29 -11.88
N GLU A 67 -4.75 -17.49 -11.78
CA GLU A 67 -6.13 -17.69 -11.33
C GLU A 67 -6.25 -17.51 -9.82
N GLU A 68 -5.31 -18.07 -9.05
CA GLU A 68 -5.23 -17.88 -7.60
C GLU A 68 -5.03 -16.40 -7.26
N ARG A 69 -4.12 -15.70 -7.95
CA ARG A 69 -3.89 -14.27 -7.72
C ARG A 69 -5.13 -13.42 -7.98
N LYS A 70 -5.89 -13.71 -9.03
CA LYS A 70 -7.14 -12.97 -9.32
C LYS A 70 -8.21 -13.21 -8.26
N GLY A 71 -8.35 -14.44 -7.78
CA GLY A 71 -9.28 -14.77 -6.69
C GLY A 71 -8.91 -14.01 -5.42
N VAL A 72 -7.64 -14.09 -5.01
CA VAL A 72 -7.12 -13.40 -3.83
C VAL A 72 -7.20 -11.88 -3.97
N ALA A 73 -6.89 -11.33 -5.15
CA ALA A 73 -6.96 -9.90 -5.40
C ALA A 73 -8.38 -9.33 -5.28
N LEU A 74 -9.40 -10.10 -5.67
CA LEU A 74 -10.80 -9.70 -5.52
C LEU A 74 -11.28 -9.81 -4.07
N GLU A 75 -10.95 -10.91 -3.40
CA GLU A 75 -11.41 -11.20 -2.03
C GLU A 75 -10.73 -10.30 -0.98
N TYR A 76 -9.43 -10.04 -1.17
CA TYR A 76 -8.58 -9.30 -0.23
C TYR A 76 -8.10 -7.96 -0.80
N MET A 77 -8.86 -7.36 -1.71
CA MET A 77 -8.48 -6.13 -2.40
C MET A 77 -8.08 -5.00 -1.45
N GLU A 78 -8.91 -4.71 -0.44
CA GLU A 78 -8.69 -3.62 0.52
C GLU A 78 -7.42 -3.83 1.38
N PRO A 79 -7.23 -4.97 2.08
CA PRO A 79 -6.02 -5.19 2.86
C PRO A 79 -4.75 -5.26 2.00
N LEU A 80 -4.82 -5.81 0.78
CA LEU A 80 -3.69 -5.84 -0.15
C LEU A 80 -3.32 -4.42 -0.60
N MET A 81 -4.28 -3.60 -1.01
CA MET A 81 -4.04 -2.20 -1.36
C MET A 81 -3.39 -1.43 -0.20
N LYS A 82 -3.86 -1.64 1.03
CA LYS A 82 -3.30 -1.02 2.21
C LYS A 82 -1.84 -1.41 2.44
N ALA A 83 -1.53 -2.71 2.37
CA ALA A 83 -0.17 -3.21 2.50
C ALA A 83 0.75 -2.64 1.40
N ILE A 84 0.28 -2.59 0.15
CA ILE A 84 1.02 -2.00 -0.97
C ILE A 84 1.33 -0.53 -0.72
N MET A 85 0.36 0.27 -0.26
CA MET A 85 0.57 1.68 0.07
C MET A 85 1.63 1.86 1.17
N GLU A 86 1.57 1.02 2.20
CA GLU A 86 2.47 1.08 3.35
C GLU A 86 3.92 0.73 2.97
N VAL A 87 4.12 -0.35 2.21
CA VAL A 87 5.44 -0.80 1.71
C VAL A 87 6.09 0.25 0.82
N ASN A 88 5.30 0.91 -0.02
CA ASN A 88 5.78 1.97 -0.90
C ASN A 88 5.96 3.32 -0.18
N ARG A 89 5.74 3.37 1.15
CA ARG A 89 5.79 4.59 1.98
C ARG A 89 4.91 5.72 1.44
N LEU A 90 3.90 5.34 0.68
CA LEU A 90 2.86 6.23 0.19
C LEU A 90 1.88 6.34 1.35
N LYS A 91 2.18 7.26 2.27
CA LYS A 91 1.29 7.57 3.39
C LYS A 91 -0.13 7.71 2.86
N ASP A 92 -1.05 6.96 3.48
CA ASP A 92 -2.46 7.30 3.52
C ASP A 92 -2.60 8.84 3.58
N PRO A 93 -3.41 9.49 2.74
CA PRO A 93 -3.62 10.95 2.84
C PRO A 93 -4.12 11.40 4.23
N LYS A 94 -4.41 10.46 5.14
CA LYS A 94 -4.67 10.69 6.57
C LYS A 94 -3.42 11.02 7.42
N GLY A 95 -2.23 11.10 6.84
CA GLY A 95 -0.98 11.48 7.54
C GLY A 95 -0.70 12.98 7.69
N SER A 96 -1.71 13.85 7.67
CA SER A 96 -1.55 15.31 7.89
C SER A 96 -2.57 15.90 8.89
N ALA A 97 -3.75 15.30 9.02
CA ALA A 97 -4.80 15.84 9.90
C ALA A 97 -4.73 15.31 11.35
N MET A 98 -4.56 14.00 11.56
CA MET A 98 -4.56 13.44 12.91
C MET A 98 -3.28 13.76 13.70
N ASP A 99 -2.12 13.78 13.04
CA ASP A 99 -0.86 14.22 13.66
C ASP A 99 -0.90 15.70 14.06
N ALA A 100 -1.54 16.55 13.25
CA ALA A 100 -1.75 17.97 13.59
C ALA A 100 -2.73 18.16 14.76
N ILE A 101 -3.75 17.32 14.90
CA ILE A 101 -4.70 17.35 16.03
C ILE A 101 -4.01 16.86 17.32
N LYS A 102 -3.22 15.79 17.24
CA LYS A 102 -2.46 15.27 18.39
C LYS A 102 -1.40 16.27 18.88
N ALA A 103 -0.72 16.96 17.95
CA ALA A 103 0.23 18.01 18.27
C ALA A 103 -0.43 19.25 18.91
N ARG A 104 -1.67 19.59 18.54
CA ARG A 104 -2.42 20.71 19.16
C ARG A 104 -2.97 20.35 20.54
N GLN A 105 -3.41 19.12 20.78
CA GLN A 105 -3.88 18.69 22.11
C GLN A 105 -2.75 18.63 23.14
N THR A 106 -1.55 18.23 22.75
CA THR A 106 -0.38 18.20 23.65
C THR A 106 0.16 19.61 23.97
N GLN A 107 0.03 20.59 23.06
CA GLN A 107 0.38 21.98 23.36
C GLN A 107 -0.60 22.69 24.30
N SER A 108 -1.90 22.37 24.27
CA SER A 108 -2.90 22.99 25.15
C SER A 108 -2.84 22.50 26.61
N GLN A 109 -2.28 21.32 26.87
CA GLN A 109 -2.13 20.80 28.24
C GLN A 109 -0.87 21.31 28.96
N ASN A 110 0.13 21.85 28.24
CA ASN A 110 1.40 22.28 28.83
C ASN A 110 1.51 23.79 29.11
N LYS A 111 0.42 24.56 28.95
CA LYS A 111 0.35 26.00 29.29
C LYS A 111 -0.49 26.29 30.54
N GLY A 112 -0.80 25.27 31.33
CA GLY A 112 -1.66 25.37 32.52
C GLY A 112 -1.01 24.94 33.83
N GLN A 113 0.31 25.09 33.98
CA GLN A 113 1.01 25.01 35.27
C GLN A 113 1.87 26.25 35.48
#